data_AF-A0A8H6E3P5-F1
#
_entry.id   AF-A0A8H6E3P5-F1
#
_cell.length_a   1.000
_cell.length_b   1.000
_cell.length_c   1.000
_cell.angle_alpha   90.00
_cell.angle_beta   90.00
_cell.angle_gamma   90.00
#
_symmetry.space_group_name_H-M   'P 1'
#
loop_
_entity.id
_entity.type
_entity.pdbx_description
1 polymer ?
#
loop_
_entity_poly.entity_id
_entity_poly.type
_entity_poly.pdbx_seq_one_letter_code
_entity_poly.pdbx_strand_id
1 'polypeptide(L)'
;MHSFLLAVLGLMATSSLAAPGLATQEGISAFDAMAKLKSVPLGYVHIADDGVARAYDENESVIDYVPLTNDQLKQLLKNLPEAWKKEADHLHAVFDGVDGRQVTDENQLLDPPAELRNPMPRQAPQSKREANPLQQADWYCVGQPCTSGDACRFMGCRGCTDIDAVLPGGAGVCF
;
A
#
# COMPACT_ATOMS: atom_id res chain seq x y z
N MET A 1 -35.90 29.38 -55.98
CA MET A 1 -35.44 28.31 -55.07
C MET A 1 -34.29 28.89 -54.26
N HIS A 2 -34.54 29.34 -53.02
CA HIS A 2 -33.49 29.90 -52.16
C HIS A 2 -33.08 28.84 -51.14
N SER A 3 -31.85 28.34 -51.27
CA SER A 3 -31.26 27.31 -50.42
C SER A 3 -30.94 27.85 -49.03
N PHE A 4 -31.31 27.06 -48.03
CA PHE A 4 -30.99 27.21 -46.62
C PHE A 4 -29.50 26.93 -46.36
N LEU A 5 -28.84 27.80 -45.58
CA LEU A 5 -27.58 27.49 -44.92
C LEU A 5 -27.70 27.89 -43.45
N LEU A 6 -28.09 26.91 -42.61
CA LEU A 6 -28.00 26.97 -41.16
C LEU A 6 -26.57 26.54 -40.77
N ALA A 7 -25.76 27.49 -40.30
CA ALA A 7 -24.48 27.19 -39.69
C ALA A 7 -24.71 26.73 -38.24
N VAL A 8 -24.57 25.42 -37.99
CA VAL A 8 -24.57 24.85 -36.64
C VAL A 8 -23.14 24.91 -36.10
N LEU A 9 -22.86 25.88 -35.23
CA LEU A 9 -21.65 25.86 -34.40
C LEU A 9 -21.83 24.81 -33.29
N GLY A 10 -21.21 23.65 -33.47
CA GLY A 10 -21.11 22.63 -32.43
C GLY A 10 -20.12 23.07 -31.34
N LEU A 11 -20.60 23.26 -30.11
CA LEU A 11 -19.75 23.36 -28.93
C LEU A 11 -19.15 21.97 -28.64
N MET A 12 -17.85 21.81 -28.89
CA MET A 12 -17.09 20.68 -28.35
C MET A 12 -16.80 20.96 -26.88
N ALA A 13 -17.57 20.34 -25.99
CA ALA A 13 -17.21 20.26 -24.58
C ALA A 13 -16.01 19.32 -24.45
N THR A 14 -14.83 19.87 -24.19
CA THR A 14 -13.66 19.07 -23.82
C THR A 14 -13.85 18.60 -22.39
N SER A 15 -14.37 17.38 -22.22
CA SER A 15 -14.36 16.69 -20.95
C SER A 15 -12.91 16.36 -20.59
N SER A 16 -12.26 17.20 -19.80
CA SER A 16 -10.99 16.87 -19.18
C SER A 16 -11.22 15.63 -18.29
N LEU A 17 -10.67 14.49 -18.70
CA LEU A 17 -10.50 13.33 -17.83
C LEU A 17 -9.51 13.75 -16.74
N ALA A 18 -10.02 14.26 -15.62
CA ALA A 18 -9.24 14.30 -14.41
C ALA A 18 -8.94 12.84 -14.05
N ALA A 19 -7.65 12.48 -13.98
CA ALA A 19 -7.23 11.27 -13.30
C ALA A 19 -7.91 11.23 -11.92
N PRO A 20 -8.36 10.07 -11.42
CA PRO A 20 -8.99 9.98 -10.12
C PRO A 20 -8.08 10.66 -9.10
N GLY A 21 -8.54 11.78 -8.55
CA GLY A 21 -7.77 12.58 -7.63
C GLY A 21 -7.34 11.72 -6.46
N LEU A 22 -6.03 11.72 -6.17
CA LEU A 22 -5.49 11.54 -4.84
C LEU A 22 -6.20 12.56 -3.93
N ALA A 23 -7.40 12.23 -3.47
CA ALA A 23 -8.08 13.01 -2.45
C ALA A 23 -7.16 12.99 -1.24
N THR A 24 -6.64 14.16 -0.87
CA THR A 24 -5.81 14.38 0.30
C THR A 24 -6.50 13.83 1.53
N GLN A 25 -6.10 12.62 1.95
CA GLN A 25 -6.57 12.00 3.19
C GLN A 25 -5.71 12.48 4.36
N GLU A 26 -5.74 13.78 4.63
CA GLU A 26 -5.08 14.30 5.83
C GLU A 26 -5.89 13.92 7.08
N GLY A 27 -5.20 13.48 8.13
CA GLY A 27 -5.82 13.12 9.42
C GLY A 27 -6.24 11.65 9.61
N ILE A 28 -5.99 10.75 8.66
CA ILE A 28 -6.13 9.30 8.85
C ILE A 28 -4.76 8.62 9.06
N SER A 29 -4.74 7.44 9.66
CA SER A 29 -3.49 6.69 9.88
C SER A 29 -2.91 6.13 8.58
N ALA A 30 -1.63 5.73 8.58
CA ALA A 30 -1.02 5.04 7.44
C ALA A 30 -1.77 3.74 7.11
N PHE A 31 -2.21 2.97 8.11
CA PHE A 31 -2.99 1.75 7.92
C PHE A 31 -4.36 2.05 7.27
N ASP A 32 -5.04 3.11 7.68
CA ASP A 32 -6.31 3.53 7.06
C ASP A 32 -6.13 3.99 5.61
N ALA A 33 -5.03 4.66 5.31
CA ALA A 33 -4.69 5.06 3.93
C ALA A 33 -4.45 3.82 3.05
N MET A 34 -3.75 2.82 3.58
CA MET A 34 -3.49 1.55 2.91
C MET A 34 -4.73 0.65 2.78
N ALA A 35 -5.79 0.86 3.56
CA ALA A 35 -6.99 0.02 3.54
C ALA A 35 -7.67 -0.07 2.16
N LYS A 36 -7.44 0.93 1.30
CA LYS A 36 -7.97 0.99 -0.07
C LYS A 36 -7.15 0.19 -1.09
N LEU A 37 -5.92 -0.22 -0.75
CA LEU A 37 -5.07 -0.98 -1.65
C LEU A 37 -5.76 -2.28 -2.10
N LYS A 38 -5.58 -2.62 -3.38
CA LYS A 38 -5.89 -3.95 -3.87
C LYS A 38 -5.12 -5.00 -3.08
N SER A 39 -5.75 -6.16 -2.93
CA SER A 39 -5.26 -7.25 -2.12
C SER A 39 -5.58 -8.54 -2.85
N VAL A 40 -4.56 -9.35 -3.16
CA VAL A 40 -4.68 -10.63 -3.88
C VAL A 40 -4.11 -11.78 -3.04
N PRO A 41 -4.63 -13.02 -3.18
CA PRO A 41 -4.03 -14.19 -2.53
C PRO A 41 -2.51 -14.21 -2.69
N LEU A 42 -1.78 -14.55 -1.63
CA LEU A 42 -0.31 -14.53 -1.58
C LEU A 42 0.39 -13.17 -1.81
N GLY A 43 -0.36 -12.11 -2.12
CA GLY A 43 0.14 -10.74 -2.18
C GLY A 43 0.48 -10.16 -0.80
N TYR A 44 1.16 -9.02 -0.83
CA TYR A 44 1.60 -8.27 0.35
C TYR A 44 1.61 -6.77 0.06
N VAL A 45 1.81 -5.97 1.10
CA VAL A 45 2.08 -4.53 0.99
C VAL A 45 3.47 -4.24 1.52
N HIS A 46 4.17 -3.30 0.90
CA HIS A 46 5.46 -2.83 1.38
C HIS A 46 5.50 -1.30 1.39
N ILE A 47 5.80 -0.72 2.55
CA ILE A 47 6.10 0.71 2.69
C ILE A 47 7.60 0.88 2.51
N ALA A 48 7.99 1.38 1.34
CA ALA A 48 9.41 1.59 0.99
C ALA A 48 9.91 2.96 1.47
N ASP A 49 11.24 3.15 1.47
CA ASP A 49 11.96 4.32 1.97
C ASP A 49 11.55 5.64 1.29
N ASP A 50 10.94 5.56 0.10
CA ASP A 50 10.37 6.70 -0.61
C ASP A 50 9.00 7.14 -0.07
N GLY A 51 8.51 6.50 0.99
CA GLY A 51 7.23 6.81 1.64
C GLY A 51 6.01 6.31 0.88
N VAL A 52 6.18 5.44 -0.12
CA VAL A 52 5.08 4.87 -0.89
C VAL A 52 4.79 3.44 -0.41
N ALA A 53 3.53 3.21 -0.03
CA ALA A 53 3.02 1.87 0.22
C ALA A 53 2.61 1.23 -1.11
N ARG A 54 3.22 0.11 -1.47
CA ARG A 54 2.94 -0.62 -2.72
C ARG A 54 2.37 -1.99 -2.40
N ALA A 55 1.29 -2.36 -3.08
CA ALA A 55 0.73 -3.71 -3.04
C ALA A 55 1.34 -4.55 -4.16
N TYR A 56 1.81 -5.74 -3.84
CA TYR A 56 2.45 -6.67 -4.75
C TYR A 56 1.67 -7.97 -4.84
N ASP A 57 1.71 -8.60 -6.02
CA ASP A 57 1.21 -9.95 -6.23
C ASP A 57 2.25 -11.04 -5.91
N GLU A 58 1.96 -12.29 -6.28
CA GLU A 58 2.86 -13.44 -6.12
C GLU A 58 4.08 -13.42 -7.06
N ASN A 59 4.02 -12.62 -8.13
CA ASN A 59 5.09 -12.47 -9.12
C ASN A 59 5.95 -11.23 -8.85
N GLU A 60 5.87 -10.66 -7.65
CA GLU A 60 6.57 -9.44 -7.25
C GLU A 60 6.25 -8.23 -8.14
N SER A 61 5.07 -8.23 -8.78
CA SER A 61 4.58 -7.11 -9.59
C SER A 61 3.71 -6.18 -8.75
N VAL A 62 3.91 -4.86 -8.87
CA VAL A 62 3.06 -3.87 -8.19
C VAL A 62 1.68 -3.84 -8.85
N ILE A 63 0.63 -4.03 -8.05
CA ILE A 63 -0.77 -4.05 -8.51
C ILE A 63 -1.58 -2.82 -8.06
N ASP A 64 -1.09 -2.12 -7.05
CA ASP A 64 -1.66 -0.89 -6.52
C ASP A 64 -0.64 -0.13 -5.64
N TYR A 65 -0.86 1.15 -5.40
CA TYR A 65 0.01 1.95 -4.53
C TYR A 65 -0.74 3.10 -3.85
N VAL A 66 -0.23 3.53 -2.70
CA VAL A 66 -0.67 4.71 -1.96
C VAL A 66 0.57 5.49 -1.51
N PRO A 67 0.78 6.72 -2.00
CA PRO A 67 1.81 7.60 -1.46
C PRO A 67 1.39 8.12 -0.08
N LEU A 68 2.16 7.83 0.97
CA LEU A 68 1.86 8.24 2.33
C LEU A 68 2.42 9.64 2.61
N THR A 69 1.69 10.44 3.37
CA THR A 69 2.17 11.75 3.81
C THR A 69 3.22 11.61 4.92
N ASN A 70 4.06 12.63 5.09
CA ASN A 70 5.00 12.65 6.20
C ASN A 70 4.30 12.55 7.58
N ASP A 71 3.10 13.12 7.71
CA ASP A 71 2.31 13.02 8.94
C ASP A 71 1.77 11.61 9.19
N GLN A 72 1.38 10.88 8.14
CA GLN A 72 0.97 9.48 8.24
C GLN A 72 2.14 8.59 8.67
N LEU A 73 3.33 8.81 8.09
CA LEU A 73 4.55 8.11 8.47
C LEU A 73 4.94 8.42 9.92
N LYS A 74 4.91 9.70 10.33
CA LYS A 74 5.15 10.09 11.74
C LYS A 74 4.16 9.45 12.71
N GLN A 75 2.88 9.34 12.33
CA GLN A 75 1.89 8.66 13.16
C GLN A 75 2.15 7.15 13.27
N LEU A 76 2.58 6.51 12.18
CA LEU A 76 3.01 5.11 12.17
C LEU A 76 4.20 4.90 13.11
N LEU A 77 5.23 5.75 13.01
CA LEU A 77 6.44 5.67 13.83
C LEU A 77 6.18 5.90 15.32
N LYS A 78 5.23 6.77 15.67
CA LYS A 78 4.80 7.00 17.05
C LYS A 78 4.08 5.79 17.66
N ASN A 79 3.42 4.99 16.82
CA ASN A 79 2.57 3.87 17.23
C ASN A 79 3.04 2.55 16.58
N LEU A 80 4.36 2.33 16.55
CA LEU A 80 4.91 1.13 15.92
C LEU A 80 4.34 -0.16 16.56
N PRO A 81 3.90 -1.12 15.73
CA PRO A 81 3.63 -2.48 16.18
C PRO A 81 4.81 -3.06 16.96
N GLU A 82 4.52 -3.93 17.93
CA GLU A 82 5.54 -4.54 18.80
C GLU A 82 6.66 -5.22 17.99
N ALA A 83 6.31 -5.88 16.89
CA ALA A 83 7.26 -6.55 16.00
C ALA A 83 8.34 -5.62 15.42
N TRP A 84 8.07 -4.32 15.31
CA TRP A 84 8.94 -3.33 14.69
C TRP A 84 9.61 -2.38 15.70
N LYS A 85 9.23 -2.42 16.99
CA LYS A 85 9.77 -1.49 17.99
C LYS A 85 11.28 -1.54 18.15
N LYS A 86 11.89 -2.71 17.96
CA LYS A 86 13.35 -2.88 18.00
C LYS A 86 14.09 -2.08 16.93
N GLU A 87 13.41 -1.73 15.84
CA GLU A 87 13.97 -0.94 14.73
C GLU A 87 13.52 0.52 14.75
N ALA A 88 12.91 0.98 15.85
CA ALA A 88 12.33 2.31 15.90
C ALA A 88 13.32 3.40 15.48
N ASP A 89 14.56 3.37 15.98
CA ASP A 89 15.58 4.39 15.65
C ASP A 89 15.92 4.39 14.15
N HIS A 90 16.05 3.21 13.54
CA HIS A 90 16.32 3.07 12.12
C HIS A 90 15.15 3.58 11.27
N LEU A 91 13.93 3.16 11.59
CA LEU A 91 12.73 3.60 10.87
C LEU A 91 12.51 5.11 11.00
N HIS A 92 12.81 5.71 12.16
CA HIS A 92 12.78 7.17 12.30
C HIS A 92 13.81 7.86 11.40
N ALA A 93 15.00 7.28 11.24
CA ALA A 93 16.03 7.84 10.36
C ALA A 93 15.66 7.71 8.87
N VAL A 94 15.14 6.56 8.45
CA VAL A 94 14.72 6.30 7.06
C VAL A 94 13.60 7.25 6.64
N PHE A 95 12.61 7.47 7.50
CA PHE A 95 11.43 8.26 7.16
C PHE A 95 11.50 9.74 7.60
N ASP A 96 12.65 10.22 8.06
CA ASP A 96 12.79 11.62 8.46
C ASP A 96 12.59 12.55 7.25
N GLY A 97 11.60 13.43 7.35
CA GLY A 97 11.22 14.35 6.27
C GLY A 97 10.66 13.71 4.99
N VAL A 98 10.50 12.39 4.92
CA VAL A 98 9.97 11.69 3.74
C VAL A 98 8.47 11.97 3.56
N ASP A 99 8.06 12.30 2.33
CA ASP A 99 6.65 12.42 1.92
C ASP A 99 6.48 11.72 0.57
N GLY A 100 5.76 10.59 0.56
CA GLY A 100 5.56 9.76 -0.62
C GLY A 100 4.84 10.50 -1.75
N ARG A 101 4.09 11.57 -1.46
CA ARG A 101 3.44 12.40 -2.49
C ARG A 101 4.45 13.13 -3.39
N GLN A 102 5.71 13.20 -2.99
CA GLN A 102 6.79 13.74 -3.82
C GLN A 102 7.23 12.76 -4.92
N VAL A 103 6.89 11.48 -4.81
CA VAL A 103 7.11 10.47 -5.85
C VAL A 103 6.02 10.62 -6.92
N THR A 104 6.36 11.33 -8.00
CA THR A 104 5.42 11.66 -9.08
C THR A 104 5.68 10.90 -10.38
N ASP A 105 6.83 10.21 -10.49
CA ASP A 105 7.12 9.35 -11.63
C ASP A 105 6.31 8.05 -11.53
N GLU A 106 5.36 7.88 -12.46
CA GLU A 106 4.49 6.70 -12.53
C GLU A 106 5.29 5.40 -12.72
N ASN A 107 6.43 5.45 -13.41
CA ASN A 107 7.29 4.28 -13.56
C ASN A 107 7.89 3.88 -12.21
N GLN A 108 8.33 4.83 -11.38
CA GLN A 108 8.82 4.51 -10.04
C GLN A 108 7.70 3.99 -9.13
N LEU A 109 6.46 4.43 -9.33
CA LEU A 109 5.32 3.96 -8.55
C LEU A 109 4.97 2.49 -8.86
N LEU A 110 5.03 2.08 -10.14
CA LEU A 110 4.62 0.74 -10.60
C LEU A 110 5.78 -0.24 -10.83
N ASP A 111 6.99 0.26 -11.08
CA ASP A 111 8.22 -0.52 -11.30
C ASP A 111 9.36 0.12 -10.48
N PRO A 112 9.28 0.09 -9.14
CA PRO A 112 10.28 0.73 -8.29
C PRO A 112 11.67 0.12 -8.53
N PRO A 113 12.75 0.90 -8.39
CA PRO A 113 14.11 0.38 -8.45
C PRO A 113 14.34 -0.67 -7.36
N ALA A 114 15.34 -1.54 -7.54
CA ALA A 114 15.54 -2.73 -6.71
C ALA A 114 15.72 -2.40 -5.22
N GLU A 115 16.27 -1.23 -4.91
CA GLU A 115 16.50 -0.74 -3.56
C GLU A 115 15.20 -0.41 -2.81
N LEU A 116 14.12 -0.12 -3.53
CA LEU A 116 12.79 0.16 -2.99
C LEU A 116 11.85 -1.07 -3.02
N ARG A 117 12.38 -2.23 -3.36
CA ARG A 117 11.66 -3.52 -3.31
C ARG A 117 12.00 -4.23 -2.01
N ASN A 118 11.07 -5.05 -1.52
CA ASN A 118 11.33 -5.91 -0.38
C ASN A 118 12.43 -6.93 -0.74
N PRO A 119 13.59 -6.93 -0.06
CA PRO A 119 14.70 -7.81 -0.41
C PRO A 119 14.55 -9.23 0.14
N MET A 120 13.50 -9.52 0.93
CA MET A 120 13.36 -10.81 1.59
C MET A 120 12.78 -11.89 0.65
N PRO A 121 13.51 -13.00 0.38
CA PRO A 121 12.99 -14.09 -0.43
C PRO A 121 11.81 -14.75 0.28
N ARG A 122 10.61 -14.64 -0.29
CA ARG A 122 9.41 -15.22 0.31
C ARG A 122 9.43 -16.74 0.18
N GLN A 123 9.32 -17.43 1.30
CA GLN A 123 9.12 -18.88 1.30
C GLN A 123 7.72 -19.16 0.77
N ALA A 124 7.62 -20.07 -0.22
CA ALA A 124 6.33 -20.57 -0.68
C ALA A 124 5.50 -21.08 0.52
N PRO A 125 4.18 -20.85 0.55
CA PRO A 125 3.35 -21.23 1.69
C PRO A 125 3.53 -22.71 2.03
N GLN A 126 4.12 -23.01 3.18
CA GLN A 126 4.11 -24.37 3.68
C GLN A 126 2.72 -24.69 4.26
N SER A 127 2.06 -25.63 3.59
CA SER A 127 0.81 -26.31 3.99
C SER A 127 -0.50 -25.51 3.85
N LYS A 128 -1.27 -25.90 2.82
CA LYS A 128 -2.72 -25.76 2.76
C LYS A 128 -3.33 -26.43 4.00
N ARG A 129 -3.66 -25.67 5.04
CA ARG A 129 -4.68 -26.11 6.02
C ARG A 129 -6.01 -25.54 5.57
N GLU A 130 -6.96 -26.44 5.33
CA GLU A 130 -8.32 -26.09 4.96
C GLU A 130 -8.93 -25.16 6.01
N ALA A 131 -9.57 -24.10 5.53
CA ALA A 131 -10.21 -23.08 6.35
C ALA A 131 -11.40 -23.67 7.11
N ASN A 132 -11.39 -23.51 8.44
CA ASN A 132 -12.58 -23.69 9.28
C ASN A 132 -13.24 -22.32 9.46
N PRO A 133 -14.47 -22.09 8.97
CA PRO A 133 -15.08 -20.78 8.96
C PRO A 133 -15.83 -20.53 10.27
N LEU A 134 -15.12 -20.20 11.36
CA LEU A 134 -15.77 -19.65 12.55
C LEU A 134 -14.90 -18.61 13.27
N GLN A 135 -15.58 -17.49 13.56
CA GLN A 135 -15.26 -16.41 14.50
C GLN A 135 -14.46 -15.20 13.98
N GLN A 136 -15.27 -14.30 13.44
CA GLN A 136 -15.16 -12.85 13.47
C GLN A 136 -14.52 -12.29 14.75
N ALA A 137 -13.39 -11.60 14.58
CA ALA A 137 -12.92 -10.56 15.49
C ALA A 137 -12.02 -9.59 14.72
N ASP A 138 -12.61 -8.52 14.18
CA ASP A 138 -11.92 -7.42 13.47
C ASP A 138 -10.90 -6.64 14.34
N TRP A 139 -10.66 -7.04 15.60
CA TRP A 139 -9.91 -6.23 16.58
C TRP A 139 -8.58 -6.83 17.04
N TYR A 140 -8.25 -8.10 16.72
CA TYR A 140 -7.06 -8.76 17.25
C TYR A 140 -5.92 -8.97 16.24
N CYS A 141 -6.11 -8.63 14.96
CA CYS A 141 -5.12 -8.92 13.93
C CYS A 141 -4.16 -7.76 13.63
N VAL A 142 -4.52 -6.48 13.82
CA VAL A 142 -3.60 -5.36 13.51
C VAL A 142 -2.33 -5.44 14.37
N GLY A 143 -1.17 -5.40 13.72
CA GLY A 143 0.13 -5.53 14.38
C GLY A 143 0.57 -6.98 14.66
N GLN A 144 -0.25 -7.98 14.34
CA GLN A 144 0.15 -9.38 14.48
C GLN A 144 1.19 -9.77 13.42
N PRO A 145 2.26 -10.49 13.80
CA PRO A 145 3.27 -10.95 12.85
C PRO A 145 2.66 -11.79 11.72
N CYS A 146 3.16 -11.59 10.50
CA CYS A 146 2.76 -12.33 9.31
C CYS A 146 3.93 -12.53 8.36
N THR A 147 3.78 -13.52 7.48
CA THR A 147 4.72 -13.80 6.39
C THR A 147 4.03 -13.78 5.02
N SER A 148 2.70 -13.70 4.99
CA SER A 148 1.89 -13.59 3.77
C SER A 148 0.52 -12.96 4.06
N GLY A 149 -0.10 -12.35 3.05
CA GLY A 149 -1.42 -11.76 3.18
C GLY A 149 -2.53 -12.75 3.54
N ASP A 150 -2.38 -14.04 3.19
CA ASP A 150 -3.41 -15.05 3.44
C ASP A 150 -3.62 -15.35 4.93
N ALA A 151 -2.55 -15.36 5.72
CA ALA A 151 -2.64 -15.53 7.17
C ALA A 151 -3.43 -14.37 7.81
N CYS A 152 -3.19 -13.14 7.37
CA CYS A 152 -3.91 -11.97 7.83
C CYS A 152 -5.39 -12.00 7.41
N ARG A 153 -5.68 -12.36 6.16
CA ARG A 153 -7.05 -12.49 5.65
C ARG A 153 -7.86 -13.54 6.39
N PHE A 154 -7.24 -14.66 6.77
CA PHE A 154 -7.88 -15.66 7.60
C PHE A 154 -8.33 -15.10 8.96
N MET A 155 -7.58 -14.14 9.52
CA MET A 155 -7.93 -13.43 10.75
C MET A 155 -8.88 -12.24 10.56
N GLY A 156 -9.34 -11.98 9.32
CA GLY A 156 -10.18 -10.84 8.98
C GLY A 156 -9.42 -9.54 8.64
N CYS A 157 -8.08 -9.55 8.67
CA CYS A 157 -7.25 -8.42 8.25
C CYS A 157 -7.16 -8.29 6.72
N ARG A 158 -6.78 -7.11 6.22
CA ARG A 158 -6.69 -6.79 4.80
C ARG A 158 -5.48 -7.45 4.13
N GLY A 159 -4.36 -7.52 4.82
CA GLY A 159 -3.12 -8.05 4.28
C GLY A 159 -1.96 -8.04 5.26
N CYS A 160 -0.81 -8.47 4.77
CA CYS A 160 0.46 -8.43 5.48
C CYS A 160 1.27 -7.27 4.91
N THR A 161 1.75 -6.37 5.78
CA THR A 161 2.58 -5.25 5.38
C THR A 161 3.98 -5.37 5.95
N ASP A 162 4.99 -5.07 5.12
CA ASP A 162 6.39 -4.92 5.50
C ASP A 162 6.79 -3.44 5.41
N ILE A 163 7.79 -3.01 6.17
CA ILE A 163 8.29 -1.64 6.17
C ILE A 163 9.80 -1.63 5.97
N ASP A 164 10.29 -0.78 5.07
CA ASP A 164 11.71 -0.61 4.73
C ASP A 164 12.41 -1.90 4.20
N ALA A 165 13.58 -1.74 3.60
CA ALA A 165 14.38 -2.80 3.00
C ALA A 165 15.15 -3.68 4.02
N VAL A 166 14.95 -3.51 5.33
CA VAL A 166 15.71 -4.24 6.34
C VAL A 166 14.71 -4.88 7.28
N LEU A 167 14.66 -6.21 7.37
CA LEU A 167 15.40 -6.95 8.38
C LEU A 167 15.46 -8.47 8.10
N PRO A 168 16.58 -9.15 8.35
CA PRO A 168 16.59 -10.60 8.53
C PRO A 168 15.72 -10.96 9.74
N GLY A 169 14.52 -11.51 9.47
CA GLY A 169 13.55 -11.87 10.51
C GLY A 169 12.64 -10.73 10.96
N GLY A 170 12.56 -9.62 10.22
CA GLY A 170 11.43 -8.69 10.35
C GLY A 170 10.17 -9.37 9.84
N ALA A 171 9.27 -9.73 10.74
CA ALA A 171 7.96 -10.20 10.31
C ALA A 171 7.16 -8.99 9.84
N GLY A 172 6.49 -9.13 8.69
CA GLY A 172 5.42 -8.22 8.33
C GLY A 172 4.37 -8.21 9.42
N VAL A 173 3.49 -7.22 9.42
CA VAL A 173 2.36 -7.16 10.34
C VAL A 173 1.05 -7.17 9.58
N CYS A 174 0.05 -7.82 10.15
CA CYS A 174 -1.30 -7.72 9.64
C CYS A 174 -1.86 -6.32 9.87
N PHE A 175 -2.64 -5.84 8.92
CA PHE A 175 -3.39 -4.59 8.96
C PHE A 175 -4.73 -4.74 8.27
#